data_AF-A0AA96GT71-F1
#
_entry.id   AF-A0AA96GT71-F1
#
_cell.length_a   1.000
_cell.length_b   1.000
_cell.length_c   1.000
_cell.angle_alpha   90.00
_cell.angle_beta   90.00
_cell.angle_gamma   90.00
#
_symmetry.space_group_name_H-M   'P 1'
#
loop_
_entity.id
_entity.type
_entity.pdbx_description
1 polymer ?
#
loop_
_entity_poly.entity_id
_entity_poly.type
_entity_poly.pdbx_seq_one_letter_code
_entity_poly.pdbx_strand_id
1 'polypeptide(L)'
;MMKQTKHMIGIVSAAAVVTLVLGVGTTVVTATEPCGDFGECKALIEINATDGDIGFHFLMDGDDLNSAQINDPNGAKVFEDQAKGPLREQKLTETFAESAEPLCWDAPDAEPDDEIVTLEEFLERWTAGTYVFTGMGDQGEKSRGQTELTYELPAAPGAVMFDGSVITWMAGDDLGNCASNADLDDLVTAGVLPKHPEDVDVDAFEIVLEPDVEDGDPTGSLKFSVRVPGDIAIKAVTVPADYLASLPDDTPVKIEVGAIGGDDNATFSEADGFCVNDTGPGGCD
;
A
#
# COMPACT_ATOMS: atom_id res chain seq x y z
N MET A 1 29.78 46.68 -32.40
CA MET A 1 28.50 46.77 -31.67
C MET A 1 28.13 45.36 -31.22
N MET A 2 28.39 45.06 -29.94
CA MET A 2 28.12 43.76 -29.31
C MET A 2 26.60 43.54 -29.23
N LYS A 3 26.11 42.43 -29.78
CA LYS A 3 24.74 41.96 -29.53
C LYS A 3 24.77 41.06 -28.29
N GLN A 4 24.09 41.47 -27.25
CA GLN A 4 23.90 40.72 -26.01
C GLN A 4 23.15 39.41 -26.28
N THR A 5 23.72 38.31 -25.80
CA THR A 5 23.08 37.01 -25.71
C THR A 5 22.22 37.00 -24.43
N LYS A 6 20.89 37.01 -24.56
CA LYS A 6 19.98 36.74 -23.43
C LYS A 6 19.97 35.24 -23.18
N HIS A 7 20.45 34.80 -22.02
CA HIS A 7 20.17 33.47 -21.49
C HIS A 7 18.73 33.46 -20.96
N MET A 8 17.90 32.62 -21.56
CA MET A 8 16.54 32.36 -21.12
C MET A 8 16.61 31.14 -20.22
N ILE A 9 16.49 31.37 -18.91
CA ILE A 9 16.39 30.31 -17.89
C ILE A 9 15.00 29.70 -18.07
N GLY A 10 14.96 28.49 -18.63
CA GLY A 10 13.74 27.69 -18.71
C GLY A 10 13.43 27.14 -17.33
N ILE A 11 12.32 27.59 -16.73
CA ILE A 11 11.70 26.96 -15.57
C ILE A 11 11.07 25.68 -16.12
N VAL A 12 11.65 24.53 -15.80
CA VAL A 12 11.01 23.23 -16.01
C VAL A 12 10.00 23.08 -14.88
N SER A 13 8.75 23.39 -15.17
CA SER A 13 7.64 23.03 -14.29
C SER A 13 7.50 21.51 -14.32
N ALA A 14 7.86 20.86 -13.22
CA ALA A 14 7.50 19.47 -12.98
C ALA A 14 5.96 19.40 -12.91
N ALA A 15 5.35 18.79 -13.92
CA ALA A 15 3.92 18.50 -13.90
C ALA A 15 3.73 17.25 -13.02
N ALA A 16 3.07 17.43 -11.88
CA ALA A 16 2.56 16.32 -11.09
C ALA A 16 1.50 15.59 -11.94
N VAL A 17 1.70 14.30 -12.18
CA VAL A 17 0.70 13.45 -12.82
C VAL A 17 -0.33 13.11 -11.77
N VAL A 18 -1.55 13.64 -11.92
CA VAL A 18 -2.70 13.27 -11.10
C VAL A 18 -3.35 12.06 -11.77
N THR A 19 -3.18 10.88 -11.16
CA THR A 19 -3.86 9.66 -11.61
C THR A 19 -5.17 9.54 -10.84
N LEU A 20 -6.30 9.61 -11.55
CA LEU A 20 -7.63 9.39 -11.00
C LEU A 20 -7.87 7.87 -10.98
N VAL A 21 -7.78 7.23 -9.82
CA VAL A 21 -8.03 5.79 -9.66
C VAL A 21 -9.47 5.60 -9.15
N LEU A 22 -10.24 4.77 -9.85
CA LEU A 22 -11.60 4.39 -9.49
C LEU A 22 -11.57 3.01 -8.81
N GLY A 23 -11.82 2.98 -7.50
CA GLY A 23 -12.36 1.82 -6.78
C GLY A 23 -11.37 0.90 -6.07
N VAL A 24 -11.66 0.70 -4.76
CA VAL A 24 -11.00 -0.17 -3.75
C VAL A 24 -9.55 0.23 -3.45
N GLY A 25 -9.12 0.12 -2.19
CA GLY A 25 -7.81 0.55 -1.67
C GLY A 25 -6.62 -0.05 -2.42
N THR A 26 -6.38 0.48 -3.62
CA THR A 26 -5.37 0.00 -4.54
C THR A 26 -4.16 0.87 -4.30
N THR A 27 -3.18 0.29 -3.61
CA THR A 27 -1.79 0.74 -3.67
C THR A 27 -1.50 1.23 -5.08
N VAL A 28 -1.19 2.53 -5.25
CA VAL A 28 -0.86 3.08 -6.57
C VAL A 28 0.47 2.49 -7.02
N VAL A 29 0.44 1.29 -7.59
CA VAL A 29 1.62 0.53 -8.03
C VAL A 29 2.48 1.42 -8.93
N THR A 30 3.59 1.91 -8.39
CA THR A 30 4.69 2.35 -9.22
C THR A 30 5.17 1.11 -9.96
N ALA A 31 5.01 1.08 -11.29
CA ALA A 31 5.44 -0.03 -12.11
C ALA A 31 6.90 -0.37 -11.76
N THR A 32 7.09 -1.50 -11.07
CA THR A 32 8.42 -1.97 -10.73
C THR A 32 9.11 -2.50 -11.98
N GLU A 33 10.42 -2.70 -11.91
CA GLU A 33 11.18 -3.25 -13.03
C GLU A 33 10.72 -4.68 -13.34
N PRO A 34 10.72 -5.10 -14.62
CA PRO A 34 10.39 -6.46 -15.02
C PRO A 34 11.14 -7.51 -14.20
N CYS A 35 10.40 -8.43 -13.61
CA CYS A 35 10.93 -9.56 -12.85
C CYS A 35 11.12 -10.77 -13.78
N GLY A 36 12.14 -10.73 -14.64
CA GLY A 36 12.37 -11.80 -15.61
C GLY A 36 11.43 -11.70 -16.82
N ASP A 37 10.61 -12.72 -17.05
CA ASP A 37 9.68 -12.75 -18.21
C ASP A 37 8.34 -12.05 -17.92
N PHE A 38 8.16 -11.52 -16.71
CA PHE A 38 6.96 -10.82 -16.26
C PHE A 38 7.23 -9.31 -16.22
N GLY A 39 6.20 -8.52 -16.51
CA GLY A 39 6.23 -7.06 -16.38
C GLY A 39 6.42 -6.63 -14.94
N GLU A 40 5.85 -7.39 -13.99
CA GLU A 40 5.94 -7.13 -12.56
C GLU A 40 5.66 -8.39 -11.73
N CYS A 41 6.36 -8.51 -10.60
CA CYS A 41 6.17 -9.56 -9.60
C CYS A 41 6.28 -8.91 -8.22
N LYS A 42 5.24 -9.05 -7.40
CA LYS A 42 5.27 -8.59 -6.02
C LYS A 42 4.88 -9.70 -5.07
N ALA A 43 5.55 -9.74 -3.93
CA ALA A 43 5.20 -10.51 -2.76
C ALA A 43 5.58 -9.62 -1.57
N LEU A 44 4.59 -9.04 -0.90
CA LEU A 44 4.79 -8.02 0.12
C LEU A 44 3.90 -8.26 1.33
N ILE A 45 4.28 -7.67 2.44
CA ILE A 45 3.51 -7.60 3.68
C ILE A 45 2.95 -6.20 3.83
N GLU A 46 1.66 -6.11 4.10
CA GLU A 46 0.97 -4.89 4.44
C GLU A 46 0.43 -4.99 5.87
N ILE A 47 0.52 -3.91 6.63
CA ILE A 47 0.02 -3.83 8.01
C ILE A 47 -0.90 -2.61 8.11
N ASN A 48 -2.13 -2.80 8.59
CA ASN A 48 -2.92 -1.70 9.12
C ASN A 48 -2.55 -1.49 10.59
N ALA A 49 -1.78 -0.45 10.88
CA ALA A 49 -1.30 -0.18 12.24
C ALA A 49 -2.43 0.30 13.17
N THR A 50 -3.48 0.92 12.62
CA THR A 50 -4.62 1.44 13.40
C THR A 50 -5.58 0.31 13.75
N ASP A 51 -5.93 -0.55 12.79
CA ASP A 51 -6.85 -1.67 13.05
C ASP A 51 -6.12 -2.88 13.62
N GLY A 52 -4.80 -2.95 13.41
CA GLY A 52 -3.94 -4.03 13.87
C GLY A 52 -4.26 -5.33 13.15
N ASP A 53 -4.29 -5.28 11.83
CA ASP A 53 -4.31 -6.47 10.97
C ASP A 53 -3.05 -6.51 10.09
N ILE A 54 -2.83 -7.67 9.48
CA ILE A 54 -1.64 -7.93 8.67
C ILE A 54 -1.96 -8.85 7.49
N GLY A 55 -1.54 -8.44 6.30
CA GLY A 55 -1.85 -9.09 5.03
C GLY A 55 -0.62 -9.48 4.23
N PHE A 56 -0.74 -10.57 3.47
CA PHE A 56 0.22 -10.94 2.41
C PHE A 56 -0.41 -10.64 1.07
N HIS A 57 0.25 -9.79 0.30
CA HIS A 57 -0.22 -9.35 -1.00
C HIS A 57 0.73 -9.82 -2.08
N PHE A 58 0.19 -10.16 -3.25
CA PHE A 58 1.02 -10.46 -4.42
C PHE A 58 0.42 -9.90 -5.70
N LEU A 59 1.32 -9.56 -6.63
CA LEU A 59 0.98 -9.15 -7.98
C LEU A 59 1.81 -9.96 -8.97
N MET A 60 1.19 -10.31 -10.08
CA MET A 60 1.86 -10.91 -11.21
C MET A 60 1.29 -10.32 -12.50
N ASP A 61 2.13 -9.60 -13.24
CA ASP A 61 1.82 -9.06 -14.57
C ASP A 61 2.62 -9.82 -15.62
N GLY A 62 1.94 -10.63 -16.42
CA GLY A 62 2.57 -11.48 -17.42
C GLY A 62 1.73 -11.62 -18.69
N ASP A 63 2.40 -11.71 -19.84
CA ASP A 63 1.73 -11.69 -21.13
C ASP A 63 1.07 -13.03 -21.49
N ASP A 64 -0.20 -12.98 -21.89
CA ASP A 64 -0.93 -14.04 -22.58
C ASP A 64 -0.93 -15.43 -21.89
N LEU A 65 -1.16 -15.46 -20.57
CA LEU A 65 -1.12 -16.66 -19.75
C LEU A 65 -2.43 -17.49 -19.79
N ASN A 66 -2.30 -18.81 -19.85
CA ASN A 66 -3.38 -19.77 -19.59
C ASN A 66 -3.46 -20.19 -18.11
N SER A 67 -2.36 -20.07 -17.37
CA SER A 67 -2.27 -20.35 -15.93
C SER A 67 -1.03 -19.71 -15.36
N ALA A 68 -1.09 -19.37 -14.08
CA ALA A 68 0.03 -18.91 -13.30
C ALA A 68 0.13 -19.59 -11.95
N GLN A 69 1.35 -19.57 -11.39
CA GLN A 69 1.68 -20.21 -10.13
C GLN A 69 2.76 -19.43 -9.40
N ILE A 70 2.64 -19.38 -8.07
CA ILE A 70 3.66 -18.84 -7.15
C ILE A 70 4.17 -19.96 -6.24
N ASN A 71 5.48 -20.03 -6.10
CA ASN A 71 6.16 -20.88 -5.12
C ASN A 71 6.90 -20.03 -4.09
N ASP A 72 6.81 -20.43 -2.82
CA ASP A 72 7.55 -19.83 -1.72
C ASP A 72 9.07 -20.15 -1.79
N PRO A 73 9.90 -19.57 -0.90
CA PRO A 73 11.33 -19.83 -0.86
C PRO A 73 11.71 -21.29 -0.58
N ASN A 74 10.80 -22.05 0.05
CA ASN A 74 10.96 -23.48 0.32
C ASN A 74 10.51 -24.36 -0.86
N GLY A 75 9.98 -23.77 -1.93
CA GLY A 75 9.46 -24.44 -3.12
C GLY A 75 8.02 -24.93 -2.97
N ALA A 76 7.33 -24.66 -1.86
CA ALA A 76 5.91 -24.96 -1.69
C ALA A 76 5.07 -24.05 -2.58
N LYS A 77 4.01 -24.60 -3.19
CA LYS A 77 3.08 -23.83 -4.01
C LYS A 77 2.10 -23.09 -3.10
N VAL A 78 2.09 -21.76 -3.15
CA VAL A 78 1.22 -20.90 -2.33
C VAL A 78 0.03 -20.36 -3.10
N PHE A 79 0.13 -20.27 -4.43
CA PHE A 79 -0.96 -19.81 -5.29
C PHE A 79 -0.94 -20.48 -6.67
N GLU A 80 -2.13 -20.67 -7.27
CA GLU A 80 -2.31 -21.08 -8.66
C GLU A 80 -3.64 -20.56 -9.20
N ASP A 81 -3.60 -19.96 -10.38
CA ASP A 81 -4.79 -19.65 -11.16
C ASP A 81 -4.80 -20.40 -12.50
N GLN A 82 -5.98 -20.50 -13.11
CA GLN A 82 -6.11 -21.13 -14.41
C GLN A 82 -7.28 -20.55 -15.19
N ALA A 83 -6.97 -20.00 -16.37
CA ALA A 83 -7.95 -19.52 -17.32
C ALA A 83 -8.79 -20.69 -17.87
N LYS A 84 -10.11 -20.52 -17.89
CA LYS A 84 -11.07 -21.54 -18.38
C LYS A 84 -12.02 -20.93 -19.41
N GLY A 85 -12.51 -21.78 -20.31
CA GLY A 85 -13.50 -21.38 -21.33
C GLY A 85 -13.01 -20.21 -22.20
N PRO A 86 -13.85 -19.22 -22.48
CA PRO A 86 -13.47 -18.05 -23.29
C PRO A 86 -12.28 -17.26 -22.72
N LEU A 87 -12.11 -17.19 -21.40
CA LEU A 87 -10.96 -16.52 -20.81
C LEU A 87 -9.65 -17.25 -21.15
N ARG A 88 -9.65 -18.58 -21.33
CA ARG A 88 -8.48 -19.31 -21.82
C ARG A 88 -8.12 -18.97 -23.27
N GLU A 89 -9.11 -18.58 -24.07
CA GLU A 89 -8.88 -18.13 -25.44
C GLU A 89 -8.35 -16.69 -25.45
N GLN A 90 -8.79 -15.86 -24.50
CA GLN A 90 -8.40 -14.45 -24.37
C GLN A 90 -7.13 -14.20 -23.56
N LYS A 91 -6.74 -15.16 -22.72
CA LYS A 91 -5.59 -15.15 -21.80
C LYS A 91 -5.75 -14.26 -20.56
N LEU A 92 -4.99 -14.61 -19.52
CA LEU A 92 -4.74 -13.79 -18.35
C LEU A 92 -3.54 -12.88 -18.65
N THR A 93 -3.62 -11.64 -18.19
CA THR A 93 -2.51 -10.68 -18.27
C THR A 93 -2.00 -10.30 -16.90
N GLU A 94 -2.89 -10.27 -15.90
CA GLU A 94 -2.54 -9.81 -14.57
C GLU A 94 -3.37 -10.56 -13.53
N THR A 95 -2.72 -10.88 -12.40
CA THR A 95 -3.38 -11.36 -11.20
C THR A 95 -2.85 -10.59 -10.01
N PHE A 96 -3.76 -9.96 -9.28
CA PHE A 96 -3.51 -9.33 -7.97
C PHE A 96 -4.44 -9.99 -6.95
N ALA A 97 -3.89 -10.36 -5.80
CA ALA A 97 -4.70 -10.82 -4.67
C ALA A 97 -3.97 -10.60 -3.34
N GLU A 98 -4.78 -10.56 -2.29
CA GLU A 98 -4.38 -10.45 -0.89
C GLU A 98 -4.84 -11.70 -0.11
N SER A 99 -4.13 -12.02 0.95
CA SER A 99 -4.61 -12.99 1.95
C SER A 99 -5.76 -12.39 2.76
N ALA A 100 -6.52 -13.22 3.47
CA ALA A 100 -7.28 -12.70 4.60
C ALA A 100 -6.31 -12.07 5.61
N GLU A 101 -6.75 -11.01 6.27
CA GLU A 101 -5.92 -10.18 7.16
C GLU A 101 -6.33 -10.44 8.60
N PRO A 102 -5.68 -11.40 9.30
CA PRO A 102 -5.95 -11.64 10.71
C PRO A 102 -5.51 -10.44 11.55
N LEU A 103 -6.12 -10.32 12.73
CA LEU A 103 -5.63 -9.39 13.74
C LEU A 103 -4.25 -9.85 14.22
N CYS A 104 -3.32 -8.91 14.37
CA CYS A 104 -2.00 -9.14 14.94
C CYS A 104 -1.92 -8.88 16.46
N TRP A 105 -3.06 -8.51 17.07
CA TRP A 105 -3.19 -8.15 18.47
C TRP A 105 -4.52 -8.63 19.07
N ASP A 106 -4.59 -8.65 20.41
CA ASP A 106 -5.82 -8.99 21.15
C ASP A 106 -6.71 -7.76 21.27
N ALA A 107 -7.38 -7.41 20.16
CA ALA A 107 -8.25 -6.25 20.09
C ALA A 107 -9.42 -6.36 21.09
N PRO A 108 -9.70 -5.34 21.92
CA PRO A 108 -10.77 -5.41 22.92
C PRO A 108 -12.18 -5.63 22.34
N ASP A 109 -12.35 -5.28 21.08
CA ASP A 109 -13.57 -5.34 20.28
C ASP A 109 -13.55 -6.43 19.21
N ALA A 110 -12.52 -7.29 19.20
CA ALA A 110 -12.50 -8.48 18.36
C ALA A 110 -13.75 -9.35 18.60
N GLU A 111 -14.34 -9.80 17.52
CA GLU A 111 -15.42 -10.78 17.54
C GLU A 111 -14.88 -12.16 17.95
N PRO A 112 -15.69 -13.03 18.58
CA PRO A 112 -15.22 -14.32 19.09
C PRO A 112 -14.62 -15.27 18.06
N ASP A 113 -14.88 -15.05 16.78
CA ASP A 113 -14.36 -15.82 15.64
C ASP A 113 -13.26 -15.12 14.85
N ASP A 114 -12.81 -13.93 15.28
CA ASP A 114 -11.65 -13.27 14.68
C ASP A 114 -10.38 -14.10 14.89
N GLU A 115 -9.63 -14.27 13.81
CA GLU A 115 -8.33 -14.95 13.88
C GLU A 115 -7.28 -13.96 14.39
N ILE A 116 -6.65 -14.30 15.52
CA ILE A 116 -5.49 -13.57 16.03
C ILE A 116 -4.23 -14.35 15.68
N VAL A 117 -3.31 -13.70 14.97
CA VAL A 117 -2.01 -14.24 14.54
C VAL A 117 -0.95 -13.23 14.90
N THR A 118 -0.11 -13.56 15.89
CA THR A 118 0.98 -12.65 16.29
C THR A 118 1.89 -12.33 15.11
N LEU A 119 2.59 -11.19 15.16
CA LEU A 119 3.54 -10.81 14.11
C LEU A 119 4.53 -11.94 13.79
N GLU A 120 5.14 -12.56 14.81
CA GLU A 120 6.07 -13.68 14.62
C GLU A 120 5.41 -14.88 13.91
N GLU A 121 4.20 -15.28 14.31
CA GLU A 121 3.46 -16.37 13.65
C GLU A 121 3.11 -16.03 12.20
N PHE A 122 2.76 -14.78 11.91
CA PHE A 122 2.48 -14.34 10.54
C PHE A 122 3.73 -14.41 9.67
N LEU A 123 4.87 -13.91 10.17
CA LEU A 123 6.15 -13.99 9.47
C LEU A 123 6.55 -15.46 9.25
N GLU A 124 6.36 -16.35 10.22
CA GLU A 124 6.60 -17.79 10.03
C GLU A 124 5.74 -18.42 8.93
N ARG A 125 4.48 -17.97 8.76
CA ARG A 125 3.60 -18.42 7.65
C ARG A 125 4.13 -17.97 6.29
N TRP A 126 4.64 -16.74 6.21
CA TRP A 126 5.14 -16.11 4.99
C TRP A 126 6.64 -15.93 5.06
N THR A 127 7.38 -17.00 4.81
CA THR A 127 8.84 -17.04 4.92
C THR A 127 9.50 -16.01 3.98
N ALA A 128 10.34 -15.13 4.52
CA ALA A 128 11.17 -14.22 3.74
C ALA A 128 12.11 -14.99 2.78
N GLY A 129 12.38 -14.39 1.62
CA GLY A 129 13.28 -14.89 0.59
C GLY A 129 12.68 -14.84 -0.80
N THR A 130 13.27 -15.62 -1.73
CA THR A 130 12.87 -15.61 -3.14
C THR A 130 11.55 -16.33 -3.38
N TYR A 131 10.52 -15.60 -3.79
CA TYR A 131 9.31 -16.16 -4.36
C TYR A 131 9.48 -16.34 -5.87
N VAL A 132 9.00 -17.46 -6.40
CA VAL A 132 9.14 -17.81 -7.82
C VAL A 132 7.78 -17.80 -8.49
N PHE A 133 7.65 -16.97 -9.51
CA PHE A 133 6.48 -16.83 -10.37
C PHE A 133 6.69 -17.64 -11.63
N THR A 134 5.69 -18.41 -12.04
CA THR A 134 5.72 -19.18 -13.28
C THR A 134 4.40 -19.03 -14.03
N GLY A 135 4.52 -18.81 -15.34
CA GLY A 135 3.40 -18.61 -16.25
C GLY A 135 3.41 -19.67 -17.34
N MET A 136 2.22 -20.03 -17.81
CA MET A 136 2.03 -21.00 -18.89
C MET A 136 1.17 -20.40 -19.99
N GLY A 137 1.78 -20.06 -21.12
CA GLY A 137 1.10 -19.54 -22.31
C GLY A 137 0.57 -20.66 -23.23
N ASP A 138 0.37 -20.34 -24.51
CA ASP A 138 -0.03 -21.33 -25.51
C ASP A 138 1.12 -22.24 -25.92
N GLN A 139 0.76 -23.44 -26.40
CA GLN A 139 1.72 -24.42 -26.93
C GLN A 139 2.87 -24.80 -25.98
N GLY A 140 2.73 -24.53 -24.68
CA GLY A 140 3.76 -24.84 -23.68
C GLY A 140 4.83 -23.76 -23.52
N GLU A 141 4.58 -22.52 -23.93
CA GLU A 141 5.43 -21.36 -23.64
C GLU A 141 5.46 -21.05 -22.14
N LYS A 142 6.65 -20.99 -21.56
CA LYS A 142 6.88 -20.78 -20.13
C LYS A 142 7.41 -19.39 -19.89
N SER A 143 6.84 -18.70 -18.92
CA SER A 143 7.37 -17.48 -18.33
C SER A 143 7.86 -17.77 -16.92
N ARG A 144 8.94 -17.10 -16.50
CA ARG A 144 9.45 -17.18 -15.13
C ARG A 144 9.86 -15.82 -14.61
N GLY A 145 9.47 -15.55 -13.37
CA GLY A 145 9.87 -14.37 -12.63
C GLY A 145 10.21 -14.68 -11.17
N GLN A 146 10.86 -13.73 -10.52
CA GLN A 146 11.26 -13.84 -9.12
C GLN A 146 11.18 -12.47 -8.46
N THR A 147 10.78 -12.47 -7.19
CA THR A 147 10.84 -11.29 -6.32
C THR A 147 11.27 -11.72 -4.92
N GLU A 148 11.86 -10.82 -4.15
CA GLU A 148 12.24 -11.08 -2.77
C GLU A 148 11.15 -10.53 -1.85
N LEU A 149 10.69 -11.36 -0.92
CA LEU A 149 9.97 -10.89 0.26
C LEU A 149 10.99 -10.69 1.39
N THR A 150 11.03 -9.51 2.00
CA THR A 150 11.84 -9.25 3.19
C THR A 150 10.95 -8.98 4.40
N TYR A 151 11.56 -9.00 5.59
CA TYR A 151 10.90 -8.52 6.82
C TYR A 151 11.36 -7.11 7.18
N GLU A 152 11.79 -6.33 6.20
CA GLU A 152 12.00 -4.89 6.37
C GLU A 152 10.63 -4.21 6.34
N LEU A 153 10.00 -4.12 7.50
CA LEU A 153 8.68 -3.52 7.69
C LEU A 153 8.85 -2.06 8.12
N PRO A 154 8.41 -1.07 7.33
CA PRO A 154 8.54 0.34 7.71
C PRO A 154 7.66 0.68 8.92
N ALA A 155 8.13 1.59 9.78
CA ALA A 155 7.32 2.05 10.89
C ALA A 155 6.04 2.80 10.44
N ALA A 156 4.97 2.60 11.19
CA ALA A 156 3.67 3.23 10.99
C ALA A 156 3.76 4.77 11.02
N PRO A 157 3.18 5.50 10.06
CA PRO A 157 3.13 6.96 10.12
C PRO A 157 2.38 7.49 11.36
N GLY A 158 3.09 8.19 12.24
CA GLY A 158 2.48 8.76 13.45
C GLY A 158 1.70 10.05 13.21
N ALA A 159 0.75 10.36 14.10
CA ALA A 159 0.06 11.66 14.19
C ALA A 159 -0.48 12.18 12.84
N VAL A 160 -1.25 11.33 12.16
CA VAL A 160 -2.01 11.70 10.96
C VAL A 160 -3.07 12.74 11.33
N MET A 161 -3.07 13.87 10.63
CA MET A 161 -3.97 15.00 10.88
C MET A 161 -4.45 15.62 9.57
N PHE A 162 -5.65 16.21 9.60
CA PHE A 162 -6.21 17.01 8.52
C PHE A 162 -6.80 18.33 9.04
N ASP A 163 -6.43 19.45 8.41
CA ASP A 163 -6.88 20.80 8.82
C ASP A 163 -8.05 21.36 7.99
N GLY A 164 -8.64 20.52 7.13
CA GLY A 164 -9.64 20.91 6.13
C GLY A 164 -9.06 21.16 4.73
N SER A 165 -7.73 21.26 4.60
CA SER A 165 -7.06 21.46 3.30
C SER A 165 -5.71 20.76 3.14
N VAL A 166 -5.03 20.50 4.26
CA VAL A 166 -3.70 19.89 4.28
C VAL A 166 -3.74 18.67 5.19
N ILE A 167 -3.24 17.56 4.65
CA ILE A 167 -2.95 16.34 5.40
C ILE A 167 -1.50 16.42 5.88
N THR A 168 -1.25 16.12 7.15
CA THR A 168 0.10 16.08 7.72
C THR A 168 0.31 14.80 8.53
N TRP A 169 1.55 14.33 8.61
CA TRP A 169 1.93 13.17 9.41
C TRP A 169 3.35 13.34 9.98
N MET A 170 3.69 12.48 10.93
CA MET A 170 5.04 12.29 11.46
C MET A 170 5.59 10.93 11.03
N ALA A 171 6.91 10.77 11.09
CA ALA A 171 7.45 9.41 11.09
C ALA A 171 7.06 8.74 12.41
N GLY A 172 6.73 7.46 12.39
CA GLY A 172 6.58 6.68 13.61
C GLY A 172 7.81 5.86 13.93
N ASP A 173 7.66 5.03 14.95
CA ASP A 173 8.70 4.24 15.60
C ASP A 173 8.22 2.83 15.97
N ASP A 174 7.02 2.43 15.56
CA ASP A 174 6.45 1.11 15.81
C ASP A 174 5.53 0.62 14.67
N LEU A 175 4.84 -0.52 14.87
CA LEU A 175 3.86 -1.07 13.92
C LEU A 175 2.42 -0.89 14.43
N GLY A 176 2.18 0.18 15.21
CA GLY A 176 0.91 0.45 15.87
C GLY A 176 0.43 -0.70 16.75
N ASN A 177 -0.82 -1.14 16.53
CA ASN A 177 -1.43 -2.19 17.32
C ASN A 177 -0.74 -3.56 17.16
N CYS A 178 -0.03 -3.81 16.05
CA CYS A 178 0.65 -5.09 15.85
C CYS A 178 1.84 -5.35 16.74
N ALA A 179 2.63 -4.31 17.04
CA ALA A 179 3.81 -4.44 17.88
C ALA A 179 4.26 -3.07 18.34
N SER A 180 4.43 -2.91 19.65
CA SER A 180 4.99 -1.68 20.21
C SER A 180 6.49 -1.60 19.97
N ASN A 181 7.06 -0.40 20.09
CA ASN A 181 8.51 -0.17 20.01
C ASN A 181 9.33 -1.15 20.90
N ALA A 182 8.86 -1.43 22.12
CA ALA A 182 9.55 -2.37 23.01
C ALA A 182 9.48 -3.83 22.54
N ASP A 183 8.35 -4.25 21.94
CA ASP A 183 8.21 -5.60 21.38
C ASP A 183 9.12 -5.77 20.15
N LEU A 184 9.26 -4.72 19.35
CA LEU A 184 10.12 -4.68 18.17
C LEU A 184 11.61 -4.79 18.53
N ASP A 185 12.06 -4.12 19.59
CA ASP A 185 13.40 -4.29 20.16
C ASP A 185 13.70 -5.77 20.51
N ASP A 186 12.73 -6.45 21.11
CA ASP A 186 12.85 -7.87 21.46
C ASP A 186 12.89 -8.75 20.21
N LEU A 187 12.07 -8.48 19.19
CA LEU A 187 12.05 -9.22 17.92
C LEU A 187 13.34 -9.05 17.12
N VAL A 188 13.92 -7.85 17.09
CA VAL A 188 15.23 -7.59 16.47
C VAL A 188 16.33 -8.31 17.25
N THR A 189 16.30 -8.25 18.58
CA THR A 189 17.27 -8.94 19.44
C THR A 189 17.21 -10.46 19.28
N ALA A 190 16.00 -11.01 19.09
CA ALA A 190 15.76 -12.42 18.82
C ALA A 190 16.17 -12.84 17.39
N GLY A 191 16.38 -11.88 16.49
CA GLY A 191 16.71 -12.11 15.08
C GLY A 191 15.52 -12.50 14.22
N VAL A 192 14.30 -12.21 14.69
CA VAL A 192 13.06 -12.38 13.90
C VAL A 192 12.98 -11.29 12.83
N LEU A 193 13.21 -10.03 13.23
CA LEU A 193 13.31 -8.90 12.31
C LEU A 193 14.79 -8.60 11.99
N PRO A 194 15.13 -8.26 10.73
CA PRO A 194 16.50 -7.93 10.33
C PRO A 194 16.97 -6.58 10.89
N LYS A 195 16.05 -5.66 11.14
CA LYS A 195 16.26 -4.34 11.76
C LYS A 195 14.96 -3.82 12.35
N HIS A 196 15.07 -2.80 13.18
CA HIS A 196 13.92 -2.16 13.80
C HIS A 196 13.10 -1.39 12.74
N PRO A 197 11.76 -1.39 12.77
CA PRO A 197 10.93 -0.67 11.80
C PRO A 197 11.25 0.82 11.64
N GLU A 198 11.68 1.48 12.72
CA GLU A 198 12.11 2.89 12.67
C GLU A 198 13.38 3.13 11.83
N ASP A 199 14.18 2.07 11.62
CA ASP A 199 15.41 2.08 10.83
C ASP A 199 15.21 1.58 9.39
N VAL A 200 13.98 1.21 9.01
CA VAL A 200 13.66 0.85 7.63
C VAL A 200 13.48 2.13 6.81
N ASP A 201 14.23 2.23 5.71
CA ASP A 201 14.11 3.36 4.80
C ASP A 201 12.72 3.36 4.14
N VAL A 202 12.06 4.51 4.17
CA VAL A 202 10.79 4.74 3.49
C VAL A 202 11.08 5.30 2.10
N ASP A 203 10.68 4.57 1.06
CA ASP A 203 10.86 4.97 -0.33
C ASP A 203 9.72 5.87 -0.81
N ALA A 204 8.51 5.62 -0.30
CA ALA A 204 7.34 6.44 -0.58
C ALA A 204 6.38 6.52 0.60
N PHE A 205 5.63 7.61 0.67
CA PHE A 205 4.39 7.66 1.43
C PHE A 205 3.21 7.61 0.47
N GLU A 206 2.20 6.83 0.80
CA GLU A 206 0.89 6.86 0.16
C GLU A 206 -0.09 7.57 1.08
N ILE A 207 -0.80 8.57 0.55
CA ILE A 207 -1.76 9.38 1.30
C ILE A 207 -3.11 9.22 0.63
N VAL A 208 -4.09 8.76 1.39
CA VAL A 208 -5.47 8.59 0.96
C VAL A 208 -6.39 9.44 1.84
N LEU A 209 -7.30 10.16 1.21
CA LEU A 209 -8.46 10.76 1.85
C LEU A 209 -9.68 10.18 1.17
N GLU A 210 -10.55 9.56 1.97
CA GLU A 210 -11.77 8.94 1.50
C GLU A 210 -12.99 9.40 2.31
N PRO A 211 -14.15 9.59 1.65
CA PRO A 211 -15.41 9.81 2.34
C PRO A 211 -15.82 8.59 3.17
N ASP A 212 -16.11 8.82 4.44
CA ASP A 212 -16.57 7.80 5.40
C ASP A 212 -18.10 7.80 5.43
N VAL A 213 -18.69 7.21 4.39
CA VAL A 213 -20.13 7.21 4.13
C VAL A 213 -20.68 5.79 4.02
N GLU A 214 -22.00 5.65 4.14
CA GLU A 214 -22.65 4.33 4.03
C GLU A 214 -22.34 3.62 2.70
N ASP A 215 -22.21 2.30 2.77
CA ASP A 215 -22.00 1.44 1.60
C ASP A 215 -23.03 1.70 0.49
N GLY A 216 -22.53 1.95 -0.71
CA GLY A 216 -23.34 2.23 -1.89
C GLY A 216 -23.69 3.71 -2.07
N ASP A 217 -23.28 4.60 -1.15
CA ASP A 217 -23.29 6.03 -1.42
C ASP A 217 -22.25 6.36 -2.53
N PRO A 218 -22.66 7.02 -3.61
CA PRO A 218 -21.74 7.37 -4.70
C PRO A 218 -20.59 8.28 -4.25
N THR A 219 -20.74 9.03 -3.15
CA THR A 219 -19.71 9.89 -2.55
C THR A 219 -18.50 9.07 -2.13
N GLY A 220 -18.67 7.85 -1.63
CA GLY A 220 -17.57 6.96 -1.23
C GLY A 220 -16.63 6.58 -2.39
N SER A 221 -17.05 6.79 -3.64
CA SER A 221 -16.18 6.60 -4.81
C SER A 221 -15.25 7.79 -5.12
N LEU A 222 -15.48 8.95 -4.48
CA LEU A 222 -14.66 10.15 -4.65
C LEU A 222 -13.47 10.10 -3.68
N LYS A 223 -12.46 9.31 -4.02
CA LYS A 223 -11.22 9.22 -3.23
C LYS A 223 -10.13 10.15 -3.77
N PHE A 224 -9.38 10.76 -2.89
CA PHE A 224 -8.11 11.42 -3.21
C PHE A 224 -6.98 10.50 -2.76
N SER A 225 -6.13 10.07 -3.70
CA SER A 225 -4.90 9.32 -3.38
C SER A 225 -3.71 9.96 -4.08
N VAL A 226 -2.58 10.02 -3.38
CA VAL A 226 -1.30 10.46 -3.93
C VAL A 226 -0.15 9.75 -3.26
N ARG A 227 0.86 9.40 -4.06
CA ARG A 227 2.17 8.96 -3.57
C ARG A 227 3.18 10.09 -3.63
N VAL A 228 3.95 10.26 -2.55
CA VAL A 228 5.07 11.20 -2.47
C VAL A 228 6.36 10.46 -2.09
N PRO A 229 7.55 10.98 -2.47
CA PRO A 229 8.82 10.38 -2.05
C PRO A 229 8.94 10.29 -0.53
N GLY A 230 9.52 9.22 -0.01
CA GLY A 230 9.72 9.04 1.43
C GLY A 230 10.73 10.02 2.04
N ASP A 231 11.62 10.58 1.22
CA ASP A 231 12.57 11.64 1.61
C ASP A 231 11.99 13.07 1.53
N ILE A 232 10.66 13.21 1.38
CA ILE A 232 10.00 14.51 1.30
C ILE A 232 10.33 15.39 2.53
N ALA A 233 10.80 16.61 2.26
CA ALA A 233 11.28 17.51 3.30
C ALA A 233 10.20 17.96 4.30
N ILE A 234 8.93 17.97 3.85
CA ILE A 234 7.77 18.31 4.67
C ILE A 234 6.75 17.18 4.50
N LYS A 235 6.44 16.49 5.60
CA LYS A 235 5.41 15.43 5.67
C LYS A 235 4.01 16.04 5.64
N ALA A 236 3.67 16.62 4.49
CA ALA A 236 2.40 17.28 4.26
C ALA A 236 1.99 17.21 2.79
N VAL A 237 0.69 17.05 2.54
CA VAL A 237 0.08 17.09 1.20
C VAL A 237 -1.11 18.04 1.24
N THR A 238 -1.17 18.97 0.28
CA THR A 238 -2.35 19.80 0.07
C THR A 238 -3.37 19.04 -0.77
N VAL A 239 -4.58 18.89 -0.24
CA VAL A 239 -5.71 18.30 -0.95
C VAL A 239 -6.24 19.29 -1.99
N PRO A 240 -6.46 18.89 -3.25
CA PRO A 240 -6.97 19.79 -4.28
C PRO A 240 -8.32 20.42 -3.89
N ALA A 241 -8.41 21.75 -4.01
CA ALA A 241 -9.64 22.47 -3.68
C ALA A 241 -10.85 22.03 -4.53
N ASP A 242 -10.63 21.67 -5.80
CA ASP A 242 -11.68 21.16 -6.68
C ASP A 242 -12.22 19.80 -6.23
N TYR A 243 -11.36 18.96 -5.63
CA TYR A 243 -11.78 17.70 -5.02
C TYR A 243 -12.62 17.97 -3.77
N LEU A 244 -12.14 18.82 -2.86
CA LEU A 244 -12.87 19.18 -1.64
C LEU A 244 -14.24 19.79 -1.97
N ALA A 245 -14.31 20.67 -2.97
CA ALA A 245 -15.56 21.27 -3.43
C ALA A 245 -16.51 20.29 -4.15
N SER A 246 -16.03 19.09 -4.51
CA SER A 246 -16.87 18.03 -5.09
C SER A 246 -17.58 17.19 -4.04
N LEU A 247 -17.10 17.21 -2.80
CA LEU A 247 -17.74 16.54 -1.67
C LEU A 247 -18.87 17.43 -1.11
N PRO A 248 -20.01 16.85 -0.71
CA PRO A 248 -21.05 17.58 0.02
C PRO A 248 -20.50 18.30 1.26
N ASP A 249 -21.20 19.36 1.69
CA ASP A 249 -20.91 20.02 2.97
C ASP A 249 -21.04 19.01 4.12
N ASP A 250 -20.16 19.14 5.12
CA ASP A 250 -20.13 18.29 6.32
C ASP A 250 -19.93 16.79 6.00
N THR A 251 -19.24 16.45 4.90
CA THR A 251 -18.92 15.05 4.55
C THR A 251 -17.87 14.51 5.52
N PRO A 252 -18.16 13.45 6.31
CA PRO A 252 -17.16 12.77 7.12
C PRO A 252 -16.10 12.14 6.22
N VAL A 253 -14.84 12.24 6.62
CA VAL A 253 -13.71 11.66 5.88
C VAL A 253 -12.76 10.93 6.80
N LYS A 254 -12.18 9.86 6.27
CA LYS A 254 -11.06 9.13 6.84
C LYS A 254 -9.79 9.46 6.07
N ILE A 255 -8.69 9.60 6.81
CA ILE A 255 -7.36 9.82 6.26
C ILE A 255 -6.51 8.61 6.57
N GLU A 256 -5.81 8.12 5.56
CA GLU A 256 -4.87 7.03 5.69
C GLU A 256 -3.51 7.48 5.13
N VAL A 257 -2.45 7.16 5.86
CA VAL A 257 -1.06 7.41 5.45
C VAL A 257 -0.26 6.12 5.60
N GLY A 258 0.28 5.63 4.49
CA GLY A 258 1.16 4.47 4.43
C GLY A 258 2.61 4.85 4.28
N ALA A 259 3.49 4.25 5.09
CA ALA A 259 4.92 4.20 4.81
C ALA A 259 5.21 2.94 3.97
N ILE A 260 5.90 3.11 2.85
CA ILE A 260 6.25 2.02 1.92
C ILE A 260 7.77 1.91 1.86
N GLY A 261 8.30 0.74 2.20
CA GLY A 261 9.73 0.42 2.14
C GLY A 261 10.20 0.02 0.73
N GLY A 262 11.50 -0.24 0.57
CA GLY A 262 12.09 -0.51 -0.74
C GLY A 262 11.65 -1.81 -1.43
N ASP A 263 11.13 -2.78 -0.67
CA ASP A 263 10.56 -4.03 -1.20
C ASP A 263 9.02 -3.99 -1.25
N ASP A 264 8.43 -2.78 -1.26
CA ASP A 264 6.98 -2.51 -1.24
C ASP A 264 6.23 -2.99 0.02
N ASN A 265 6.90 -3.59 1.02
CA ASN A 265 6.31 -3.78 2.34
C ASN A 265 5.80 -2.43 2.88
N ALA A 266 4.59 -2.44 3.43
CA ALA A 266 3.90 -1.22 3.80
C ALA A 266 3.28 -1.30 5.19
N THR A 267 3.19 -0.16 5.86
CA THR A 267 2.46 -0.02 7.12
C THR A 267 1.68 1.27 7.09
N PHE A 268 0.36 1.13 7.23
CA PHE A 268 -0.61 2.20 7.12
C PHE A 268 -1.13 2.63 8.48
N SER A 269 -1.42 3.91 8.61
CA SER A 269 -2.03 4.50 9.79
C SER A 269 -3.20 5.36 9.38
N GLU A 270 -4.29 5.23 10.12
CA GLU A 270 -5.55 5.89 9.84
C GLU A 270 -5.91 6.89 10.92
N ALA A 271 -6.62 7.94 10.53
CA ALA A 271 -7.27 8.89 11.41
C ALA A 271 -8.65 9.26 10.88
N ASP A 272 -9.63 9.32 11.77
CA ASP A 272 -11.03 9.62 11.50
C ASP A 272 -11.47 10.91 12.22
N GLY A 273 -12.79 11.17 12.21
CA GLY A 273 -13.38 12.30 12.93
C GLY A 273 -13.16 13.66 12.24
N PHE A 274 -12.82 13.65 10.96
CA PHE A 274 -12.68 14.85 10.15
C PHE A 274 -13.92 15.08 9.27
N CYS A 275 -14.21 16.34 8.98
CA CYS A 275 -15.22 16.72 7.99
C CYS A 275 -14.64 17.66 6.95
N VAL A 276 -15.07 17.47 5.70
CA VAL A 276 -14.80 18.39 4.60
C VAL A 276 -15.92 19.42 4.50
N ASN A 277 -15.55 20.66 4.17
CA ASN A 277 -16.48 21.78 4.00
C ASN A 277 -17.35 22.03 5.25
N ASP A 278 -16.77 21.93 6.45
CA ASP A 278 -17.49 22.15 7.72
C ASP A 278 -18.18 23.54 7.74
N THR A 279 -19.51 23.54 7.81
CA THR A 279 -20.34 24.75 7.78
C THR A 279 -20.93 25.13 9.16
N GLY A 280 -20.68 24.34 10.22
CA GLY A 280 -21.45 24.41 11.46
C GLY A 280 -20.63 24.38 12.75
N PRO A 281 -21.18 24.90 13.88
CA PRO A 281 -20.53 24.79 15.19
C PRO A 281 -20.63 23.37 15.81
N GLY A 282 -21.19 22.40 15.08
CA GLY A 282 -21.37 21.00 15.51
C GLY A 282 -20.26 20.06 15.07
N GLY A 283 -19.43 20.42 14.08
CA GLY A 283 -18.59 19.42 13.42
C GLY A 283 -19.44 18.31 12.79
N CYS A 284 -18.87 17.12 12.63
CA CYS A 284 -19.48 15.92 12.00
C CYS A 284 -20.71 15.32 12.73
N ASP A 285 -21.67 16.15 13.17
CA ASP A 285 -22.86 15.80 13.98
C ASP A 285 -24.18 15.77 13.18
#